data_AF-A0A075H1I4-F1
#
_entry.id   AF-A0A075H1I4-F1
#
_cell.length_a   1.000
_cell.length_b   1.000
_cell.length_c   1.000
_cell.angle_alpha   90.00
_cell.angle_beta   90.00
_cell.angle_gamma   90.00
#
_symmetry.space_group_name_H-M   'P 1'
#
loop_
_entity.id
_entity.type
_entity.pdbx_description
1 polymer ?
#
loop_
_entity_poly.entity_id
_entity_poly.type
_entity_poly.pdbx_seq_one_letter_code
_entity_poly.pdbx_strand_id
1 'polypeptide(L)'
;HIILDTIDKCKESGIDVLYGDTDSLFVKKPTPKQIEDIITKAKMDHNVELEIEKEYRYVVLSGRKKNYLGVTKNGKVDVKGLTGKKSHTPPFIKTLFYELLDILSEIKTAEEFKRAKNKISDKISECARKVQAKEIPLQDLAFNVMISKAPRDYTKTVPQHIRAAKQLETIREIKKGDIISYVKILNKPGVRPTEMARKSEIDTSKYMEFMESTLDQLTSSMDLDFDTILGKPKQTGLEQFFWN
;
A
#
# COMPACT_ATOMS: atom_id res chain seq x y z
N HIS A 1 1.24 26.14 -15.54
CA HIS A 1 2.08 27.35 -15.49
C HIS A 1 2.47 27.71 -14.07
N ILE A 2 1.50 27.86 -13.15
CA ILE A 2 1.76 28.26 -11.74
C ILE A 2 2.79 27.36 -11.03
N ILE A 3 2.64 26.03 -11.07
CA ILE A 3 3.55 25.12 -10.34
C ILE A 3 5.00 25.21 -10.83
N LEU A 4 5.21 25.40 -12.14
CA LEU A 4 6.55 25.52 -12.73
C LEU A 4 7.21 26.83 -12.31
N ASP A 5 6.44 27.92 -12.32
CA ASP A 5 6.90 29.22 -11.84
C ASP A 5 7.25 29.19 -10.34
N THR A 6 6.44 28.54 -9.51
CA THR A 6 6.76 28.35 -8.09
C THR A 6 8.04 27.52 -7.90
N ILE A 7 8.27 26.49 -8.72
CA ILE A 7 9.51 25.71 -8.70
C ILE A 7 10.72 26.59 -9.01
N ASP A 8 10.62 27.46 -10.02
CA ASP A 8 11.73 28.33 -10.42
C ASP A 8 12.01 29.39 -9.35
N LYS A 9 10.98 29.96 -8.72
CA LYS A 9 11.11 30.83 -7.54
C LYS A 9 11.80 30.13 -6.37
N CYS A 10 11.47 28.87 -6.11
CA CYS A 10 12.17 28.09 -5.07
C CYS A 10 13.68 28.02 -5.37
N LYS A 11 14.06 27.73 -6.62
CA LYS A 11 15.47 27.68 -7.04
C LYS A 11 16.17 29.03 -6.91
N GLU A 12 15.52 30.12 -7.34
CA GLU A 12 16.04 31.49 -7.19
C GLU A 12 16.30 31.86 -5.73
N SER A 13 15.42 31.41 -4.83
CA SER A 13 15.55 31.59 -3.38
C SER A 13 16.52 30.60 -2.72
N GLY A 14 17.23 29.77 -3.49
CA GLY A 14 18.18 28.78 -2.99
C GLY A 14 17.53 27.62 -2.24
N ILE A 15 16.29 27.27 -2.58
CA ILE A 15 15.53 26.15 -1.99
C ILE A 15 15.61 24.95 -2.95
N ASP A 16 16.13 23.83 -2.45
CA ASP A 16 16.12 22.58 -3.23
C ASP A 16 14.68 22.04 -3.32
N VAL A 17 14.14 21.97 -4.54
CA VAL A 17 12.88 21.27 -4.83
C VAL A 17 13.18 19.79 -5.06
N LEU A 18 12.59 18.93 -4.23
CA LEU A 18 12.78 17.48 -4.26
C LEU A 18 11.77 16.77 -5.16
N TYR A 19 10.52 17.26 -5.20
CA TYR A 19 9.43 16.67 -5.96
C TYR A 19 8.32 17.71 -6.17
N GLY A 20 7.58 17.59 -7.27
CA GLY A 20 6.36 18.36 -7.51
C GLY A 20 5.25 17.49 -8.09
N ASP A 21 4.04 17.63 -7.56
CA ASP A 21 2.81 17.12 -8.17
C ASP A 21 2.03 18.28 -8.83
N THR A 22 0.76 18.07 -9.12
CA THR A 22 -0.12 19.03 -9.81
C THR A 22 -0.35 20.29 -8.98
N ASP A 23 -0.41 20.14 -7.65
CA ASP A 23 -0.86 21.16 -6.69
C ASP A 23 0.07 21.28 -5.46
N SER A 24 1.18 20.54 -5.40
CA SER A 24 2.03 20.44 -4.22
C SER A 24 3.51 20.30 -4.57
N LEU A 25 4.38 20.84 -3.70
CA LEU A 25 5.83 20.79 -3.82
C LEU A 25 6.46 20.25 -2.54
N PHE A 26 7.51 19.45 -2.70
CA PHE A 26 8.38 19.00 -1.63
C PHE A 26 9.68 19.78 -1.72
N VAL A 27 9.99 20.51 -0.65
CA VAL A 27 11.20 21.33 -0.57
C VAL A 27 12.09 20.85 0.57
N LYS A 28 13.41 20.93 0.37
CA LYS A 28 14.38 20.43 1.35
C LYS A 28 14.77 21.54 2.32
N LYS A 29 14.46 21.33 3.60
CA LYS A 29 14.93 22.15 4.73
C LYS A 29 14.91 23.68 4.46
N PRO A 30 13.81 24.26 3.95
CA PRO A 30 13.74 25.71 3.77
C PRO A 30 13.79 26.40 5.13
N THR A 31 14.35 27.60 5.17
CA THR A 31 14.27 28.50 6.33
C THR A 31 12.87 29.13 6.42
N PRO A 32 12.41 29.58 7.61
CA PRO A 32 11.11 30.25 7.74
C PRO A 32 10.96 31.44 6.79
N LYS A 33 12.03 32.23 6.62
CA LYS A 33 12.05 33.36 5.68
C LYS A 33 11.88 32.91 4.23
N GLN A 34 12.61 31.87 3.81
CA GLN A 34 12.45 31.29 2.47
C GLN A 34 11.02 30.81 2.22
N ILE A 35 10.34 30.23 3.22
CA ILE A 35 8.95 29.81 3.09
C ILE A 35 8.04 31.03 2.91
N GLU A 36 8.18 32.04 3.77
CA GLU A 36 7.37 33.27 3.73
C GLU A 36 7.53 34.03 2.41
N ASP A 37 8.76 34.14 1.92
CA ASP A 37 9.08 34.76 0.63
C ASP A 37 8.35 34.05 -0.52
N ILE A 38 8.37 32.70 -0.54
CA ILE A 38 7.69 31.90 -1.57
C ILE A 38 6.16 32.03 -1.47
N ILE A 39 5.59 31.96 -0.28
CA ILE A 39 4.14 32.12 -0.07
C ILE A 39 3.68 33.50 -0.54
N THR A 40 4.40 34.55 -0.15
CA THR A 40 4.08 35.93 -0.52
C THR A 40 4.15 36.13 -2.03
N LYS A 41 5.21 35.61 -2.67
CA LYS A 41 5.43 35.75 -4.12
C LYS A 41 4.42 34.93 -4.94
N ALA A 42 4.00 33.76 -4.46
CA ALA A 42 2.93 32.98 -5.09
C ALA A 42 1.57 33.70 -5.01
N LYS A 43 1.28 34.35 -3.88
CA LYS A 43 0.06 35.15 -3.70
C LYS A 43 0.07 36.42 -4.57
N MET A 44 1.19 37.13 -4.64
CA MET A 44 1.30 38.35 -5.45
C MET A 44 1.21 38.08 -6.95
N ASP A 45 1.94 37.07 -7.44
CA ASP A 45 2.08 36.88 -8.88
C ASP A 45 0.93 36.07 -9.49
N HIS A 46 0.33 35.17 -8.70
CA HIS A 46 -0.69 34.22 -9.20
C HIS A 46 -1.97 34.19 -8.39
N ASN A 47 -2.10 34.99 -7.33
CA ASN A 47 -3.22 34.95 -6.39
C ASN A 47 -3.46 33.53 -5.81
N VAL A 48 -2.37 32.79 -5.57
CA VAL A 48 -2.41 31.45 -4.98
C VAL A 48 -1.95 31.50 -3.53
N GLU A 49 -2.77 30.94 -2.65
CA GLU A 49 -2.43 30.77 -1.24
C GLU A 49 -1.72 29.43 -1.05
N LEU A 50 -0.42 29.51 -0.76
CA LEU A 50 0.37 28.34 -0.40
C LEU A 50 0.39 28.19 1.13
N GLU A 51 0.31 26.95 1.60
CA GLU A 51 0.42 26.61 3.01
C GLU A 51 1.36 25.42 3.22
N ILE A 52 1.90 25.32 4.44
CA ILE A 52 2.68 24.15 4.84
C ILE A 52 1.70 23.03 5.21
N GLU A 53 1.52 22.04 4.33
CA GLU A 53 0.66 20.88 4.65
C GLU A 53 1.32 20.00 5.72
N LYS A 54 2.61 19.65 5.53
CA LYS A 54 3.31 18.66 6.36
C LYS A 54 4.81 18.93 6.47
N GLU A 55 5.35 18.58 7.63
CA GLU A 55 6.79 18.54 7.87
C GLU A 55 7.29 17.10 8.07
N TYR A 56 8.16 16.67 7.18
CA TYR A 56 8.76 15.34 7.19
C TYR A 56 10.17 15.35 7.79
N ARG A 57 10.47 14.33 8.61
CA ARG A 57 11.84 13.99 9.02
C ARG A 57 12.63 13.48 7.83
N TYR A 58 12.02 12.59 7.05
CA TYR A 58 12.55 12.12 5.78
C TYR A 58 11.41 11.75 4.83
N VAL A 59 11.72 11.77 3.54
CA VAL A 59 10.84 11.31 2.47
C VAL A 59 11.61 10.36 1.57
N VAL A 60 10.89 9.39 1.00
CA VAL A 60 11.38 8.49 -0.02
C VAL A 60 10.50 8.71 -1.24
N LEU A 61 11.12 9.24 -2.29
CA LEU A 61 10.47 9.61 -3.53
C LEU A 61 10.83 8.55 -4.57
N SER A 62 9.82 7.91 -5.15
CA SER A 62 10.05 7.00 -6.27
C SER A 62 10.01 7.76 -7.61
N GLY A 63 10.51 7.14 -8.67
CA GLY A 63 10.35 7.65 -10.03
C GLY A 63 8.91 7.58 -10.57
N ARG A 64 7.99 6.88 -9.86
CA ARG A 64 6.59 6.77 -10.26
C ARG A 64 5.80 7.95 -9.67
N LYS A 65 4.99 8.61 -10.50
CA LYS A 65 4.09 9.68 -10.05
C LYS A 65 3.18 9.19 -8.92
N LYS A 66 2.99 10.03 -7.90
CA LYS A 66 2.11 9.76 -6.74
C LYS A 66 2.50 8.54 -5.90
N ASN A 67 3.72 8.05 -6.04
CA ASN A 67 4.27 6.97 -5.21
C ASN A 67 5.43 7.52 -4.38
N TYR A 68 5.12 7.91 -3.15
CA TYR A 68 6.09 8.35 -2.16
C TYR A 68 5.66 7.97 -0.75
N LEU A 69 6.66 7.92 0.12
CA LEU A 69 6.58 7.66 1.54
C LEU A 69 7.19 8.87 2.26
N GLY A 70 6.57 9.35 3.33
CA GLY A 70 7.11 10.38 4.19
C GLY A 70 6.88 10.06 5.64
N VAL A 71 7.88 10.26 6.49
CA VAL A 71 7.75 10.09 7.94
C VAL A 71 7.82 11.46 8.59
N THR A 72 6.78 11.85 9.32
CA THR A 72 6.74 13.17 9.96
C THR A 72 7.73 13.24 11.12
N LYS A 73 8.02 14.44 11.62
CA LYS A 73 8.86 14.64 12.81
C LYS A 73 8.38 13.81 14.01
N ASN A 74 7.05 13.65 14.13
CA ASN A 74 6.39 12.89 15.19
C ASN A 74 6.33 11.38 14.94
N GLY A 75 6.98 10.87 13.88
CA GLY A 75 7.02 9.43 13.56
C GLY A 75 5.80 8.92 12.79
N LYS A 76 4.83 9.76 12.44
CA LYS A 76 3.69 9.32 11.62
C LYS A 76 4.15 9.00 10.21
N VAL A 77 3.91 7.78 9.77
CA VAL A 77 4.19 7.35 8.39
C VAL A 77 3.02 7.70 7.48
N ASP A 78 3.30 8.50 6.45
CA ASP A 78 2.40 8.84 5.36
C ASP A 78 2.86 8.12 4.10
N VAL A 79 1.96 7.38 3.46
CA VAL A 79 2.23 6.65 2.22
C VAL A 79 1.14 7.09 1.25
N LYS A 80 1.50 7.71 0.13
CA LYS A 80 0.48 8.06 -0.86
C LYS A 80 0.05 6.81 -1.64
N GLY A 81 -1.27 6.67 -1.81
CA GLY A 81 -1.89 5.58 -2.56
C GLY A 81 -2.39 4.38 -1.74
N LEU A 82 -2.19 4.39 -0.41
CA LEU A 82 -2.39 3.28 0.53
C LEU A 82 -3.53 2.29 0.20
N THR A 83 -3.18 1.10 -0.29
CA THR A 83 -4.10 -0.04 -0.45
C THR A 83 -4.23 -0.89 0.83
N GLY A 84 -3.18 -0.98 1.66
CA GLY A 84 -3.17 -1.80 2.88
C GLY A 84 -4.14 -1.40 4.00
N LYS A 85 -4.67 -0.18 3.97
CA LYS A 85 -5.67 0.30 4.95
C LYS A 85 -7.12 -0.04 4.60
N LYS A 86 -7.37 -0.65 3.44
CA LYS A 86 -8.74 -0.97 3.01
C LYS A 86 -9.36 -2.04 3.91
N SER A 87 -10.65 -1.92 4.18
CA SER A 87 -11.39 -2.80 5.10
C SER A 87 -11.42 -4.27 4.68
N HIS A 88 -11.22 -4.56 3.38
CA HIS A 88 -11.23 -5.91 2.84
C HIS A 88 -9.86 -6.60 2.87
N THR A 89 -8.80 -5.95 3.33
CA THR A 89 -7.48 -6.57 3.46
C THR A 89 -7.50 -7.64 4.56
N PRO A 90 -7.07 -8.88 4.28
CA PRO A 90 -7.00 -9.93 5.30
C PRO A 90 -6.17 -9.52 6.52
N PRO A 91 -6.59 -9.88 7.74
CA PRO A 91 -5.90 -9.49 8.97
C PRO A 91 -4.40 -9.73 8.97
N PHE A 92 -3.91 -10.88 8.48
CA PHE A 92 -2.46 -11.17 8.51
C PHE A 92 -1.63 -10.18 7.69
N ILE A 93 -2.13 -9.73 6.53
CA ILE A 93 -1.46 -8.75 5.67
C ILE A 93 -1.54 -7.37 6.31
N LYS A 94 -2.68 -7.04 6.93
CA LYS A 94 -2.85 -5.79 7.65
C LYS A 94 -1.87 -5.69 8.82
N THR A 95 -1.72 -6.74 9.61
CA THR A 95 -0.73 -6.82 10.69
C THR A 95 0.68 -6.63 10.16
N LEU A 96 1.10 -7.40 9.14
CA LEU A 96 2.40 -7.23 8.50
C LEU A 96 2.60 -5.77 8.05
N PHE A 97 1.62 -5.20 7.36
CA PHE A 97 1.69 -3.83 6.86
C PHE A 97 1.98 -2.80 7.97
N TYR A 98 1.28 -2.88 9.10
CA TYR A 98 1.55 -1.99 10.24
C TYR A 98 2.92 -2.23 10.87
N GLU A 99 3.36 -3.48 11.00
CA GLU A 99 4.72 -3.77 11.47
C GLU A 99 5.80 -3.14 10.57
N LEU A 100 5.57 -3.11 9.25
CA LEU A 100 6.49 -2.44 8.33
C LEU A 100 6.46 -0.91 8.51
N LEU A 101 5.28 -0.32 8.75
CA LEU A 101 5.17 1.11 9.06
C LEU A 101 5.88 1.46 10.38
N ASP A 102 5.77 0.61 11.40
CA ASP A 102 6.42 0.83 12.69
C ASP A 102 7.95 0.88 12.51
N ILE A 103 8.51 -0.03 11.72
CA ILE A 103 9.95 -0.01 11.36
C ILE A 103 10.34 1.32 10.72
N LEU A 104 9.53 1.82 9.77
CA LEU A 104 9.81 3.07 9.07
C LEU A 104 9.71 4.30 9.99
N SER A 105 8.79 4.27 10.96
CA SER A 105 8.55 5.37 11.90
C SER A 105 9.77 5.71 12.77
N GLU A 106 10.57 4.69 13.09
CA GLU A 106 11.72 4.77 14.00
C GLU A 106 12.97 5.36 13.34
N ILE A 107 13.03 5.37 12.00
CA ILE A 107 14.22 5.77 11.23
C ILE A 107 14.51 7.27 11.40
N LYS A 108 15.78 7.58 11.65
CA LYS A 108 16.33 8.93 11.80
C LYS A 108 17.54 9.18 10.89
N THR A 109 18.22 8.13 10.44
CA THR A 109 19.44 8.24 9.62
C THR A 109 19.40 7.38 8.35
N ALA A 110 20.23 7.70 7.36
CA ALA A 110 20.36 6.92 6.14
C ALA A 110 20.88 5.49 6.40
N GLU A 111 21.75 5.31 7.40
CA GLU A 111 22.24 3.98 7.78
C GLU A 111 21.16 3.14 8.46
N GLU A 112 20.31 3.74 9.29
CA GLU A 112 19.10 3.08 9.81
C GLU A 112 18.14 2.71 8.69
N PHE A 113 18.00 3.55 7.66
CA PHE A 113 17.18 3.25 6.50
C PHE A 113 17.66 2.01 5.74
N LYS A 114 18.97 1.87 5.53
CA LYS A 114 19.55 0.64 4.95
C LYS A 114 19.24 -0.60 5.79
N ARG A 115 19.40 -0.52 7.11
CA ARG A 115 19.07 -1.64 8.03
C ARG A 115 17.57 -1.95 8.04
N ALA A 116 16.73 -0.93 7.95
CA ALA A 116 15.28 -1.09 7.89
C ALA A 116 14.83 -1.83 6.63
N LYS A 117 15.44 -1.55 5.47
CA LYS A 117 15.18 -2.33 4.23
C LYS A 117 15.39 -3.83 4.44
N ASN A 118 16.45 -4.23 5.13
CA ASN A 118 16.71 -5.64 5.44
C ASN A 118 15.65 -6.21 6.39
N LYS A 119 15.36 -5.52 7.50
CA LYS A 119 14.34 -5.95 8.47
C LYS A 119 12.94 -6.08 7.84
N ILE A 120 12.58 -5.18 6.93
CA ILE A 120 11.33 -5.22 6.17
C ILE A 120 11.31 -6.45 5.26
N SER A 121 12.40 -6.70 4.53
CA SER A 121 12.54 -7.87 3.66
C SER A 121 12.40 -9.17 4.44
N ASP A 122 13.06 -9.27 5.60
CA ASP A 122 12.98 -10.45 6.48
C ASP A 122 11.55 -10.71 6.96
N LYS A 123 10.82 -9.67 7.38
CA LYS A 123 9.41 -9.81 7.80
C LYS A 123 8.50 -10.27 6.67
N ILE A 124 8.69 -9.73 5.47
CA ILE A 124 7.92 -10.14 4.28
C ILE A 124 8.20 -11.61 3.97
N SER A 125 9.48 -12.02 3.95
CA SER A 125 9.88 -13.40 3.69
C SER A 125 9.38 -14.38 4.75
N GLU A 126 9.42 -13.99 6.03
CA GLU A 126 8.86 -14.80 7.11
C GLU A 126 7.34 -15.00 6.94
N CYS A 127 6.61 -13.93 6.63
CA CYS A 127 5.18 -13.99 6.38
C CYS A 127 4.86 -14.87 5.17
N ALA A 128 5.59 -14.70 4.06
CA ALA A 128 5.46 -15.51 2.86
C ALA A 128 5.66 -17.01 3.14
N ARG A 129 6.67 -17.37 3.94
CA ARG A 129 6.89 -18.75 4.38
C ARG A 129 5.68 -19.30 5.14
N LYS A 130 5.12 -18.52 6.08
CA LYS A 130 3.91 -18.92 6.85
C LYS A 130 2.69 -19.10 5.95
N VAL A 131 2.53 -18.25 4.93
CA VAL A 131 1.45 -18.38 3.93
C VAL A 131 1.63 -19.67 3.14
N GLN A 132 2.82 -19.92 2.59
CA GLN A 132 3.13 -21.11 1.79
C GLN A 132 2.96 -22.40 2.60
N ALA A 133 3.40 -22.40 3.86
CA ALA A 133 3.25 -23.51 4.79
C ALA A 133 1.81 -23.68 5.33
N LYS A 134 0.86 -22.81 4.94
CA LYS A 134 -0.53 -22.81 5.43
C LYS A 134 -0.63 -22.72 6.97
N GLU A 135 0.34 -22.04 7.57
CA GLU A 135 0.43 -21.85 9.03
C GLU A 135 -0.54 -20.77 9.51
N ILE A 136 -0.83 -19.78 8.67
CA ILE A 136 -1.76 -18.67 8.98
C ILE A 136 -3.16 -19.23 9.33
N PRO A 137 -3.77 -18.80 10.45
CA PRO A 137 -5.13 -19.18 10.81
C PRO A 137 -6.17 -18.73 9.78
N LEU A 138 -7.27 -19.51 9.65
CA LEU A 138 -8.31 -19.22 8.67
C LEU A 138 -9.01 -17.87 8.92
N GLN A 139 -9.20 -17.50 10.18
CA GLN A 139 -9.75 -16.19 10.53
C GLN A 139 -8.86 -15.03 10.04
N ASP A 140 -7.53 -15.22 10.02
CA ASP A 140 -6.60 -14.18 9.60
C ASP A 140 -6.47 -14.10 8.08
N LEU A 141 -6.83 -15.17 7.37
CA LEU A 141 -6.96 -15.23 5.91
C LEU A 141 -8.30 -14.69 5.39
N ALA A 142 -9.26 -14.40 6.27
CA ALA A 142 -10.62 -14.09 5.88
C ALA A 142 -10.74 -12.70 5.23
N PHE A 143 -11.45 -12.67 4.10
CA PHE A 143 -12.00 -11.46 3.52
C PHE A 143 -13.40 -11.25 4.10
N ASN A 144 -13.66 -10.05 4.61
CA ASN A 144 -14.94 -9.70 5.24
C ASN A 144 -15.67 -8.70 4.35
N VAL A 145 -16.83 -9.09 3.82
CA VAL A 145 -17.61 -8.24 2.90
C VAL A 145 -19.08 -8.26 3.28
N MET A 146 -19.67 -7.08 3.43
CA MET A 146 -21.10 -6.91 3.67
C MET A 146 -21.90 -7.20 2.40
N ILE A 147 -22.99 -7.94 2.55
CA ILE A 147 -23.95 -8.19 1.49
C ILE A 147 -24.91 -6.99 1.34
N SER A 148 -25.03 -6.45 0.12
CA SER A 148 -25.93 -5.34 -0.17
C SER A 148 -27.36 -5.74 -0.57
N LYS A 149 -27.59 -6.99 -1.01
CA LYS A 149 -28.88 -7.55 -1.50
C LYS A 149 -28.92 -9.06 -1.25
N ALA A 150 -30.09 -9.71 -1.25
CA ALA A 150 -30.12 -11.16 -0.98
C ALA A 150 -29.30 -11.95 -2.03
N PRO A 151 -28.65 -13.08 -1.68
CA PRO A 151 -27.83 -13.85 -2.62
C PRO A 151 -28.58 -14.30 -3.88
N ARG A 152 -29.89 -14.55 -3.77
CA ARG A 152 -30.79 -14.87 -4.89
C ARG A 152 -30.97 -13.75 -5.91
N ASP A 153 -30.77 -12.49 -5.51
CA ASP A 153 -30.97 -11.32 -6.38
C ASP A 153 -29.78 -11.08 -7.33
N TYR A 154 -28.69 -11.85 -7.18
CA TYR A 154 -27.51 -11.80 -8.05
C TYR A 154 -27.65 -12.80 -9.21
N THR A 155 -28.21 -12.33 -10.33
CA THR A 155 -28.57 -13.16 -11.49
C THR A 155 -27.57 -13.15 -12.66
N LYS A 156 -26.75 -12.10 -12.79
CA LYS A 156 -25.77 -11.96 -13.89
C LYS A 156 -24.37 -12.38 -13.47
N THR A 157 -23.69 -11.48 -12.74
CA THR A 157 -22.36 -11.73 -12.19
C THR A 157 -22.51 -12.05 -10.72
N VAL A 158 -21.91 -13.16 -10.27
CA VAL A 158 -21.92 -13.56 -8.86
C VAL A 158 -20.56 -13.25 -8.23
N PRO A 159 -20.45 -12.17 -7.43
CA PRO A 159 -19.24 -11.84 -6.70
C PRO A 159 -18.81 -12.96 -5.75
N GLN A 160 -17.55 -12.94 -5.35
CA GLN A 160 -16.98 -13.97 -4.48
C GLN A 160 -17.68 -14.08 -3.12
N HIS A 161 -17.93 -12.96 -2.45
CA HIS A 161 -18.67 -12.95 -1.19
C HIS A 161 -20.10 -13.53 -1.33
N ILE A 162 -20.74 -13.37 -2.49
CA ILE A 162 -22.05 -13.98 -2.78
C ILE A 162 -21.93 -15.48 -3.05
N ARG A 163 -20.86 -15.95 -3.71
CA ARG A 163 -20.61 -17.40 -3.86
C ARG A 163 -20.36 -18.09 -2.52
N ALA A 164 -19.71 -17.40 -1.58
CA ALA A 164 -19.56 -17.88 -0.21
C ALA A 164 -20.91 -17.85 0.52
N ALA A 165 -21.68 -16.76 0.40
CA ALA A 165 -23.01 -16.64 0.99
C ALA A 165 -23.96 -17.78 0.57
N LYS A 166 -23.99 -18.13 -0.72
CA LYS A 166 -24.80 -19.25 -1.23
C LYS A 166 -24.44 -20.61 -0.63
N GLN A 167 -23.17 -20.79 -0.21
CA GLN A 167 -22.76 -22.00 0.51
C GLN A 167 -23.24 -21.98 1.96
N LEU A 168 -23.35 -20.80 2.57
CA LEU A 168 -23.86 -20.63 3.94
C LEU A 168 -25.37 -20.80 4.06
N GLU A 169 -26.12 -20.59 2.96
CA GLU A 169 -27.58 -20.76 2.93
C GLU A 169 -28.02 -22.20 3.30
N THR A 170 -27.13 -23.19 3.18
CA THR A 170 -27.42 -24.57 3.63
C THR A 170 -27.35 -24.74 5.15
N ILE A 171 -26.82 -23.76 5.88
CA ILE A 171 -26.56 -23.80 7.32
C ILE A 171 -27.40 -22.75 8.05
N ARG A 172 -27.62 -21.57 7.43
CA ARG A 172 -28.40 -20.48 8.01
C ARG A 172 -28.98 -19.55 6.95
N GLU A 173 -30.01 -18.80 7.33
CA GLU A 173 -30.54 -17.71 6.51
C GLU A 173 -29.53 -16.56 6.39
N ILE A 174 -29.36 -16.01 5.19
CA ILE A 174 -28.48 -14.87 4.91
C ILE A 174 -29.30 -13.66 4.47
N LYS A 175 -29.12 -12.53 5.14
CA LYS A 175 -29.88 -11.29 4.94
C LYS A 175 -29.01 -10.16 4.42
N LYS A 176 -29.68 -9.14 3.85
CA LYS A 176 -29.04 -7.87 3.51
C LYS A 176 -28.46 -7.25 4.79
N GLY A 177 -27.21 -6.79 4.70
CA GLY A 177 -26.47 -6.22 5.83
C GLY A 177 -25.54 -7.21 6.52
N ASP A 178 -25.69 -8.52 6.27
CA ASP A 178 -24.81 -9.54 6.86
C ASP A 178 -23.38 -9.41 6.32
N ILE A 179 -22.40 -9.65 7.20
CA ILE A 179 -20.98 -9.74 6.83
C ILE A 179 -20.65 -11.19 6.52
N ILE A 180 -20.13 -11.43 5.31
CA ILE A 180 -19.63 -12.73 4.89
C ILE A 180 -18.12 -12.76 5.00
N SER A 181 -17.64 -13.65 5.87
CA SER A 181 -16.23 -14.02 5.98
C SER A 181 -15.94 -15.21 5.07
N TYR A 182 -15.01 -15.04 4.15
CA TYR A 182 -14.61 -16.11 3.22
C TYR A 182 -13.11 -16.11 2.96
N VAL A 183 -12.59 -17.28 2.56
CA VAL A 183 -11.20 -17.49 2.17
C VAL A 183 -11.09 -17.90 0.70
N LYS A 184 -9.92 -17.71 0.09
CA LYS A 184 -9.62 -18.18 -1.27
C LYS A 184 -9.19 -19.64 -1.24
N ILE A 185 -9.77 -20.44 -2.12
CA ILE A 185 -9.46 -21.87 -2.24
C ILE A 185 -9.09 -22.23 -3.68
N LEU A 186 -8.31 -23.31 -3.83
CA LEU A 186 -7.78 -23.77 -5.13
C LEU A 186 -8.88 -24.18 -6.11
N ASN A 187 -9.92 -24.85 -5.59
CA ASN A 187 -10.97 -25.44 -6.42
C ASN A 187 -12.16 -24.51 -6.59
N LYS A 188 -12.94 -24.69 -7.67
CA LYS A 188 -14.24 -24.02 -7.83
C LYS A 188 -15.12 -24.29 -6.60
N PRO A 189 -15.83 -23.28 -6.06
CA PRO A 189 -16.12 -21.97 -6.68
C PRO A 189 -15.04 -20.87 -6.48
N GLY A 190 -13.83 -21.25 -6.03
CA GLY A 190 -12.68 -20.38 -5.81
C GLY A 190 -12.68 -19.67 -4.45
N VAL A 191 -13.76 -19.85 -3.68
CA VAL A 191 -13.94 -19.30 -2.34
C VAL A 191 -14.75 -20.23 -1.47
N ARG A 192 -14.48 -20.18 -0.16
CA ARG A 192 -15.19 -20.95 0.86
C ARG A 192 -15.51 -20.05 2.04
N PRO A 193 -16.71 -20.14 2.65
CA PRO A 193 -16.97 -19.49 3.93
C PRO A 193 -15.93 -19.90 4.96
N THR A 194 -15.42 -18.96 5.75
CA THR A 194 -14.34 -19.24 6.72
C THR A 194 -14.72 -20.36 7.68
N GLU A 195 -15.98 -20.42 8.11
CA GLU A 195 -16.52 -21.46 9.01
C GLU A 195 -16.63 -22.86 8.38
N MET A 196 -16.55 -22.96 7.05
CA MET A 196 -16.62 -24.23 6.31
C MET A 196 -15.26 -24.64 5.73
N ALA A 197 -14.25 -23.79 5.83
CA ALA A 197 -12.97 -23.98 5.14
C ALA A 197 -12.02 -24.90 5.90
N ARG A 198 -11.23 -25.65 5.14
CA ARG A 198 -10.07 -26.40 5.66
C ARG A 198 -8.78 -25.75 5.19
N LYS A 199 -7.76 -25.75 6.05
CA LYS A 199 -6.42 -25.23 5.71
C LYS A 199 -5.87 -25.85 4.42
N SER A 200 -6.12 -27.14 4.18
CA SER A 200 -5.65 -27.85 2.99
C SER A 200 -6.20 -27.27 1.68
N GLU A 201 -7.38 -26.65 1.68
CA GLU A 201 -8.03 -26.09 0.48
C GLU A 201 -7.48 -24.72 0.06
N ILE A 202 -6.74 -24.04 0.94
CA ILE A 202 -6.30 -22.65 0.76
C ILE A 202 -5.41 -22.50 -0.47
N ASP A 203 -5.74 -21.50 -1.29
CA ASP A 203 -4.94 -21.05 -2.43
C ASP A 203 -3.91 -20.03 -1.97
N THR A 204 -2.72 -20.52 -1.59
CA THR A 204 -1.62 -19.70 -1.08
C THR A 204 -1.12 -18.71 -2.12
N SER A 205 -1.13 -19.06 -3.41
CA SER A 205 -0.70 -18.18 -4.49
C SER A 205 -1.56 -16.92 -4.58
N LYS A 206 -2.88 -17.03 -4.42
CA LYS A 206 -3.78 -15.87 -4.39
C LYS A 206 -3.52 -14.95 -3.20
N TYR A 207 -3.09 -15.48 -2.07
CA TYR A 207 -2.70 -14.68 -0.91
C TYR A 207 -1.33 -14.02 -1.10
N MET A 208 -0.39 -14.68 -1.77
CA MET A 208 0.90 -14.10 -2.15
C MET A 208 0.74 -12.93 -3.12
N GLU A 209 -0.04 -13.10 -4.19
CA GLU A 209 -0.38 -12.02 -5.15
C GLU A 209 -1.04 -10.82 -4.44
N PHE A 210 -1.96 -11.11 -3.51
CA PHE A 210 -2.65 -10.05 -2.78
C PHE A 210 -1.71 -9.32 -1.80
N MET A 211 -0.81 -10.04 -1.15
CA MET A 211 0.21 -9.48 -0.26
C MET A 211 1.16 -8.57 -1.05
N GLU A 212 1.69 -9.04 -2.18
CA GLU A 212 2.51 -8.26 -3.08
C GLU A 212 1.82 -6.96 -3.50
N SER A 213 0.59 -7.04 -4.03
CA SER A 213 -0.17 -5.87 -4.44
C SER A 213 -0.46 -4.89 -3.29
N THR A 214 -0.62 -5.40 -2.07
CA THR A 214 -0.85 -4.58 -0.88
C THR A 214 0.41 -3.84 -0.44
N LEU A 215 1.57 -4.49 -0.57
CA LEU A 215 2.86 -3.97 -0.13
C LEU A 215 3.60 -3.20 -1.22
N ASP A 216 3.23 -3.34 -2.50
CA ASP A 216 3.93 -2.77 -3.66
C ASP A 216 4.29 -1.29 -3.48
N GLN A 217 3.34 -0.48 -3.03
CA GLN A 217 3.61 0.95 -2.85
C GLN A 217 4.70 1.23 -1.82
N LEU A 218 4.76 0.42 -0.77
CA LEU A 218 5.77 0.52 0.27
C LEU A 218 7.11 0.02 -0.28
N THR A 219 7.14 -1.19 -0.84
CA THR A 219 8.36 -1.86 -1.29
C THR A 219 8.98 -1.15 -2.49
N SER A 220 8.18 -0.78 -3.50
CA SER A 220 8.66 -0.05 -4.68
C SER A 220 9.22 1.33 -4.35
N SER A 221 8.64 2.05 -3.38
CA SER A 221 9.18 3.33 -2.94
C SER A 221 10.60 3.19 -2.38
N MET A 222 10.91 2.05 -1.76
CA MET A 222 12.22 1.75 -1.20
C MET A 222 13.14 1.00 -2.16
N ASP A 223 12.76 0.79 -3.42
CA ASP A 223 13.48 -0.07 -4.36
C ASP A 223 13.72 -1.48 -3.77
N LEU A 224 12.62 -2.09 -3.32
CA LEU A 224 12.54 -3.48 -2.89
C LEU A 224 11.59 -4.21 -3.84
N ASP A 225 12.14 -5.21 -4.53
CA ASP A 225 11.39 -6.08 -5.41
C ASP A 225 10.87 -7.31 -4.63
N PHE A 226 9.56 -7.56 -4.72
CA PHE A 226 8.91 -8.59 -3.93
C PHE A 226 9.42 -9.99 -4.28
N ASP A 227 9.60 -10.29 -5.57
CA ASP A 227 10.15 -11.56 -6.02
C ASP A 227 11.60 -11.77 -5.54
N THR A 228 12.42 -10.73 -5.60
CA THR A 228 13.79 -10.73 -5.07
C THR A 228 13.81 -10.97 -3.56
N ILE A 229 12.91 -10.37 -2.79
CA ILE A 229 12.76 -10.62 -1.34
C ILE A 229 12.49 -12.11 -1.07
N LEU A 230 11.68 -12.74 -1.91
CA LEU A 230 11.36 -14.17 -1.80
C LEU A 230 12.44 -15.10 -2.36
N GLY A 231 13.60 -14.57 -2.76
CA GLY A 231 14.72 -15.34 -3.31
C GLY A 231 14.46 -15.87 -4.72
N LYS A 232 13.45 -15.36 -5.43
CA LYS A 232 13.28 -15.67 -6.85
C LYS A 232 14.29 -14.86 -7.67
N PRO A 233 14.81 -15.42 -8.78
CA PRO A 233 15.67 -14.66 -9.68
C PRO A 233 14.89 -13.45 -10.21
N LYS A 234 15.53 -12.27 -10.18
CA LYS A 234 14.96 -11.04 -10.75
C LYS A 234 14.65 -11.33 -12.22
N GLN A 235 13.37 -11.33 -12.59
CA GLN A 235 12.99 -11.44 -14.00
C GLN A 235 13.46 -10.17 -14.70
N THR A 236 14.59 -10.25 -15.39
CA THR A 236 15.01 -9.21 -16.32
C THR A 236 14.00 -9.20 -17.46
N GLY A 237 13.22 -8.12 -17.55
CA GLY A 237 12.30 -7.92 -18.65
C GLY A 237 13.05 -7.98 -19.98
N LEU A 238 12.39 -8.54 -21.01
CA LEU A 238 12.89 -8.63 -22.39
C LEU A 238 13.39 -7.28 -22.94
N GLU A 239 12.95 -6.16 -22.38
CA GLU A 239 13.38 -4.80 -22.74
C GLU A 239 14.89 -4.55 -22.53
N GLN A 240 15.56 -5.29 -21.64
CA GLN A 240 17.02 -5.17 -21.49
C GLN A 240 17.82 -5.79 -22.65
N PHE A 241 17.16 -6.55 -23.54
CA PHE A 241 17.75 -7.13 -24.74
C PHE A 241 17.46 -6.34 -26.02
N PHE A 242 16.71 -5.25 -25.93
CA PHE A 242 16.48 -4.34 -27.06
C PHE A 242 17.34 -3.08 -26.90
N TRP A 243 18.57 -3.15 -27.41
CA TRP A 243 19.29 -1.98 -27.89
C TRP A 243 19.35 -2.07 -29.41
N ASN A 244 18.63 -1.16 -30.09
CA ASN A 244 18.91 -0.63 -31.42
C ASN A 244 18.28 0.76 -31.51
#